data_AF-K4LCL4-F1
#
_entry.id   AF-K4LCL4-F1
#
_cell.length_a   1.000
_cell.length_b   1.000
_cell.length_c   1.000
_cell.angle_alpha   90.00
_cell.angle_beta   90.00
_cell.angle_gamma   90.00
#
_symmetry.space_group_name_H-M   'P 1'
#
loop_
_entity.id
_entity.type
_entity.pdbx_description
1 polymer ?
#
loop_
_entity_poly.entity_id
_entity_poly.type
_entity_poly.pdbx_seq_one_letter_code
_entity_poly.pdbx_strand_id
1 'polypeptide(L)'
;MSNTRVLHMRFPTDVIASLEELLNDLNVSRNEFIVQAVREKISREMRLRGLKKTRGSLGPEDAPDWAGIPAAEWVRKVRREESRLPYGFSD
;
A
#
# COMPACT_ATOMS: atom_id res chain seq x y z
N MET A 1 -5.47 -4.57 -29.69
CA MET A 1 -6.80 -4.65 -29.05
C MET A 1 -6.76 -3.78 -27.80
N SER A 2 -7.73 -2.87 -27.60
CA SER A 2 -7.77 -2.06 -26.38
C SER A 2 -8.04 -2.97 -25.17
N ASN A 3 -7.08 -3.07 -24.27
CA ASN A 3 -7.16 -3.91 -23.06
C ASN A 3 -8.02 -3.25 -21.97
N THR A 4 -9.24 -2.85 -22.32
CA THR A 4 -10.16 -2.11 -21.45
C THR A 4 -11.58 -2.63 -21.63
N ARG A 5 -12.32 -2.79 -20.53
CA ARG A 5 -13.74 -3.15 -20.51
C ARG A 5 -14.53 -2.08 -19.76
N VAL A 6 -15.75 -1.79 -20.20
CA VAL A 6 -16.66 -0.86 -19.52
C VAL A 6 -17.22 -1.53 -18.26
N LEU A 7 -17.27 -0.79 -17.17
CA LEU A 7 -17.85 -1.21 -15.89
C LEU A 7 -18.99 -0.25 -15.52
N HIS A 8 -20.22 -0.76 -15.49
CA HIS A 8 -21.39 0.02 -15.06
C HIS A 8 -21.56 -0.08 -13.53
N MET A 9 -21.56 1.06 -12.85
CA MET A 9 -21.73 1.15 -11.39
C MET A 9 -22.69 2.28 -11.05
N ARG A 10 -23.43 2.12 -9.94
CA ARG A 10 -24.26 3.19 -9.37
C ARG A 10 -23.48 3.85 -8.24
N PHE A 11 -23.57 5.17 -8.17
CA PHE A 11 -23.01 5.97 -7.09
C PHE A 11 -24.13 6.73 -6.39
N PRO A 12 -24.01 6.94 -5.07
CA PRO A 12 -24.83 7.92 -4.36
C PRO A 12 -24.68 9.31 -4.99
N THR A 13 -25.77 10.08 -5.04
CA THR A 13 -25.80 11.38 -5.71
C THR A 13 -24.91 12.41 -5.04
N ASP A 14 -24.86 12.39 -3.70
CA ASP A 14 -23.97 13.22 -2.88
C ASP A 14 -22.50 12.95 -3.17
N VAL A 15 -22.12 11.67 -3.33
CA VAL A 15 -20.74 11.28 -3.66
C VAL A 15 -20.35 11.77 -5.05
N ILE A 16 -21.27 11.73 -6.02
CA ILE A 16 -21.02 12.28 -7.36
C ILE A 16 -20.82 13.79 -7.32
N ALA A 17 -21.65 14.51 -6.55
CA ALA A 17 -21.51 15.96 -6.42
C ALA A 17 -20.12 16.34 -5.86
N SER A 18 -19.69 15.71 -4.76
CA SER A 18 -18.36 15.96 -4.19
C SER A 18 -17.22 15.55 -5.13
N LEU A 19 -17.40 14.48 -5.91
CA LEU A 19 -16.41 14.07 -6.92
C LEU A 19 -16.29 15.11 -8.02
N GLU A 20 -17.40 15.66 -8.52
CA GLU A 20 -17.39 16.68 -9.57
C GLU A 20 -16.72 17.97 -9.10
N GLU A 21 -17.01 18.43 -7.88
CA GLU A 21 -16.30 19.57 -7.26
C GLU A 21 -14.79 19.33 -7.20
N LEU A 22 -14.37 18.17 -6.67
CA LEU A 22 -12.95 17.82 -6.56
C LEU A 22 -12.25 17.74 -7.93
N LEU A 23 -12.90 17.17 -8.95
CA LEU A 23 -12.31 17.05 -10.29
C LEU A 23 -12.12 18.41 -10.96
N ASN A 24 -13.02 19.36 -10.70
CA ASN A 24 -12.87 20.73 -11.19
C ASN A 24 -11.64 21.40 -10.57
N ASP A 25 -11.43 21.21 -9.27
CA ASP A 25 -10.27 21.77 -8.56
C ASP A 25 -8.95 21.14 -9.03
N LEU A 26 -8.94 19.82 -9.28
CA LEU A 26 -7.74 19.07 -9.66
C LEU A 26 -7.42 19.14 -11.16
N ASN A 27 -8.37 19.55 -12.01
CA ASN A 27 -8.25 19.52 -13.47
C ASN A 27 -7.83 18.13 -14.02
N VAL A 28 -8.41 17.05 -13.47
CA VAL A 28 -8.16 15.66 -13.86
C VAL A 28 -9.43 15.03 -14.42
N SER A 29 -9.30 14.07 -15.36
CA SER A 29 -10.46 13.38 -15.90
C SER A 29 -11.09 12.42 -14.88
N ARG A 30 -12.43 12.33 -14.88
CA ARG A 30 -13.19 11.40 -14.03
C ARG A 30 -12.67 9.95 -14.14
N ASN A 31 -12.43 9.49 -15.37
CA ASN A 31 -11.98 8.13 -15.60
C ASN A 31 -10.60 7.87 -15.02
N GLU A 32 -9.66 8.80 -15.21
CA GLU A 32 -8.32 8.70 -14.63
C GLU A 32 -8.36 8.65 -13.11
N PHE A 33 -9.10 9.58 -12.48
CA PHE A 33 -9.25 9.64 -11.03
C PHE A 33 -9.83 8.35 -10.46
N ILE A 34 -10.93 7.85 -11.04
CA ILE A 34 -11.57 6.61 -10.58
C ILE A 34 -10.65 5.41 -10.77
N VAL A 35 -9.97 5.30 -11.92
CA VAL A 35 -9.04 4.19 -12.19
C VAL A 35 -7.88 4.20 -11.19
N GLN A 36 -7.32 5.38 -10.88
CA GLN A 36 -6.27 5.50 -9.87
C GLN A 36 -6.77 5.09 -8.48
N ALA A 37 -7.90 5.65 -8.03
CA ALA A 37 -8.49 5.32 -6.73
C ALA A 37 -8.79 3.82 -6.58
N VAL A 38 -9.31 3.18 -7.64
CA VAL A 38 -9.57 1.73 -7.67
C VAL A 38 -8.26 0.94 -7.61
N ARG A 39 -7.24 1.31 -8.38
CA ARG A 39 -5.91 0.65 -8.34
C ARG A 39 -5.28 0.73 -6.96
N GLU A 40 -5.32 1.89 -6.34
CA GLU A 40 -4.80 2.10 -4.99
C GLU A 40 -5.53 1.25 -3.95
N LYS A 41 -6.87 1.24 -4.01
CA LYS A 41 -7.69 0.44 -3.11
C LYS A 41 -7.42 -1.05 -3.27
N ILE A 42 -7.35 -1.56 -4.51
CA ILE A 42 -7.00 -2.97 -4.78
C ILE A 42 -5.62 -3.29 -4.22
N SER A 43 -4.62 -2.46 -4.50
CA SER A 43 -3.25 -2.67 -4.02
C SER A 43 -3.20 -2.73 -2.49
N ARG A 44 -3.90 -1.82 -1.81
CA ARG A 44 -4.00 -1.80 -0.34
C ARG A 44 -4.66 -3.06 0.20
N GLU A 45 -5.80 -3.48 -0.37
CA GLU A 45 -6.49 -4.71 0.06
C GLU A 45 -5.62 -5.95 -0.14
N MET A 46 -4.89 -6.03 -1.25
CA MET A 46 -3.98 -7.15 -1.52
C MET A 46 -2.80 -7.20 -0.55
N ARG A 47 -2.20 -6.04 -0.22
CA ARG A 47 -1.14 -5.96 0.81
C ARG A 47 -1.66 -6.41 2.17
N LEU A 48 -2.83 -5.91 2.59
CA LEU A 48 -3.44 -6.29 3.87
C LEU A 48 -3.77 -7.78 3.92
N ARG A 49 -4.27 -8.36 2.83
CA ARG A 49 -4.50 -9.81 2.73
C ARG A 49 -3.19 -10.59 2.83
N GLY A 50 -2.12 -10.13 2.18
CA GLY A 50 -0.78 -10.71 2.28
C GLY A 50 -0.30 -10.74 3.72
N LEU A 51 -0.34 -9.59 4.41
CA LEU A 51 0.08 -9.48 5.82
C LEU A 51 -0.76 -10.36 6.76
N LYS A 52 -2.06 -10.51 6.48
CA LYS A 52 -2.91 -11.43 7.26
C LYS A 52 -2.52 -12.89 7.05
N LYS A 53 -2.15 -13.27 5.82
CA LYS A 53 -1.69 -14.64 5.50
C LYS A 53 -0.33 -14.97 6.12
N THR A 54 0.53 -13.98 6.30
CA THR A 54 1.84 -14.17 6.96
C THR A 54 1.75 -14.14 8.49
N ARG A 55 0.56 -13.91 9.07
CA ARG A 55 0.39 -13.92 10.52
C ARG A 55 0.62 -15.35 11.05
N GLY A 56 1.63 -15.51 11.89
CA GLY A 56 2.00 -16.81 12.47
C GLY A 56 2.78 -17.72 11.53
N SER A 57 3.26 -17.21 10.38
CA SER A 57 4.15 -17.97 9.50
C SER A 57 5.60 -18.03 9.97
N LEU A 58 5.93 -17.32 11.06
CA LEU A 58 7.24 -17.34 11.70
C LEU A 58 7.03 -17.64 13.18
N GLY A 59 7.68 -18.70 13.67
CA GLY A 59 7.83 -19.00 15.09
C GLY A 59 9.03 -18.27 15.71
N PRO A 60 9.15 -18.27 17.06
CA PRO A 60 10.33 -17.75 17.76
C PRO A 60 11.66 -18.36 17.29
N GLU A 61 11.63 -19.61 16.85
CA GLU A 61 12.77 -20.36 16.30
C GLU A 61 13.22 -19.84 14.93
N ASP A 62 12.29 -19.33 14.12
CA ASP A 62 12.58 -18.88 12.76
C ASP A 62 13.32 -17.54 12.74
N ALA A 63 13.16 -16.75 13.80
CA ALA A 63 13.96 -15.57 14.02
C ALA A 63 14.02 -15.22 15.52
N PRO A 64 15.06 -15.70 16.23
CA PRO A 64 15.19 -15.51 17.67
C PRO A 64 15.52 -14.06 18.06
N ASP A 65 16.19 -13.30 17.19
CA ASP A 65 16.72 -11.95 17.46
C ASP A 65 15.65 -10.87 17.70
N TRP A 66 14.42 -11.11 17.23
CA TRP A 66 13.25 -10.24 17.39
C TRP A 66 12.14 -10.91 18.22
N ALA A 67 12.29 -12.19 18.56
CA ALA A 67 11.35 -12.90 19.44
C ALA A 67 11.50 -12.45 20.91
N GLY A 68 12.72 -12.06 21.32
CA GLY A 68 13.05 -11.67 22.69
C GLY A 68 12.86 -10.19 23.04
N ILE A 69 12.52 -9.33 22.07
CA ILE A 69 12.33 -7.90 22.26
C ILE A 69 11.06 -7.40 21.55
N PRO A 70 10.43 -6.30 21.99
CA PRO A 70 9.29 -5.73 21.27
C PRO A 70 9.63 -5.47 19.80
N ALA A 71 8.74 -5.87 18.88
CA ALA A 71 8.99 -5.74 17.44
C ALA A 71 9.39 -4.31 17.01
N ALA A 72 8.80 -3.29 17.66
CA ALA A 72 9.14 -1.90 17.39
C ALA A 72 10.58 -1.52 17.79
N GLU A 73 11.15 -2.16 18.79
CA GLU A 73 12.54 -1.97 19.22
C GLU A 73 13.49 -2.62 18.23
N TRP A 74 13.20 -3.85 17.81
CA TRP A 74 13.96 -4.56 16.79
C TRP A 74 13.98 -3.79 15.46
N VAL A 75 12.82 -3.32 14.97
CA VAL A 75 12.74 -2.50 13.75
C VAL A 75 13.60 -1.23 13.86
N ARG A 76 13.61 -0.57 15.03
CA ARG A 76 14.46 0.62 15.26
C ARG A 76 15.94 0.28 15.29
N LYS A 77 16.33 -0.91 15.76
CA LYS A 77 17.72 -1.38 15.72
C LYS A 77 18.15 -1.59 14.27
N VAL A 78 17.40 -2.38 13.50
CA VAL A 78 17.70 -2.67 12.08
C VAL A 78 17.82 -1.40 11.25
N ARG A 79 16.85 -0.47 11.35
CA ARG A 79 16.90 0.79 10.58
C ARG A 79 18.10 1.68 10.93
N ARG A 80 18.54 1.67 12.20
CA ARG A 80 19.72 2.41 12.65
C ARG A 80 21.02 1.77 12.16
N GLU A 81 21.07 0.44 12.08
CA GLU A 81 22.21 -0.31 11.53
C GLU A 81 22.31 -0.11 10.01
N GLU A 82 21.19 -0.16 9.29
CA GLU A 82 21.12 0.12 7.85
C GLU A 82 21.59 1.55 7.51
N SER A 83 21.17 2.54 8.31
CA SER A 83 21.59 3.95 8.14
C SER A 83 23.06 4.20 8.48
N ARG A 84 23.74 3.23 9.13
CA ARG A 84 25.16 3.31 9.50
C ARG A 84 26.08 2.68 8.45
N LEU A 85 25.54 1.98 7.46
CA LEU A 85 26.32 1.48 6.33
C LEU A 85 26.58 2.66 5.37
N PRO A 86 27.83 3.06 5.12
CA PRO A 86 28.12 4.00 4.05
C PRO A 86 27.76 3.31 2.73
N TYR A 87 26.96 3.97 1.89
CA TYR A 87 26.78 3.53 0.50
C TYR A 87 28.18 3.41 -0.14
N GLY A 88 28.62 2.18 -0.39
CA GLY A 88 29.97 1.89 -0.84
C GLY A 88 30.21 0.40 -1.06
N PHE A 89 29.42 -0.23 -1.94
CA PHE A 89 29.91 -1.39 -2.68
C PHE A 89 30.51 -0.85 -4.00
N SER A 90 31.84 -0.73 -4.02
CA SER A 90 32.61 -0.83 -5.26
C SER A 90 32.85 -2.31 -5.49
N ASP A 91 32.38 -2.81 -6.64
CA ASP A 91 33.11 -3.69 -7.55
C ASP A 91 32.56 -3.48 -8.97
#